data_AF-K1RD03-F1
#
_entry.id   AF-K1RD03-F1
#
_cell.length_a   1.000
_cell.length_b   1.000
_cell.length_c   1.000
_cell.angle_alpha   90.00
_cell.angle_beta   90.00
_cell.angle_gamma   90.00
#
_symmetry.space_group_name_H-M   'P 1'
#
loop_
_entity.id
_entity.type
_entity.pdbx_description
1 polymer ?
#
loop_
_entity_poly.entity_id
_entity_poly.type
_entity_poly.pdbx_seq_one_letter_code
_entity_poly.pdbx_strand_id
1 'polypeptide(L)' 'MEKWVGRVALVTGASVGTGAAITRALVKHGLKVVGCARNVQQIEMTLKISALREEALEVSGPNVENPIIMID' A
#
# COMPACT_ATOMS: atom_id res chain seq x y z
N MET A 1 -12.51 -8.19 -8.97
CA MET A 1 -12.31 -7.19 -7.88
C MET A 1 -13.11 -5.91 -8.10
N GLU A 2 -13.97 -5.85 -9.13
CA GLU A 2 -14.63 -4.62 -9.59
C GLU A 2 -15.42 -3.88 -8.50
N LYS A 3 -16.17 -4.61 -7.65
CA LYS A 3 -16.93 -3.99 -6.54
C LYS A 3 -16.07 -3.28 -5.48
N TRP A 4 -14.76 -3.52 -5.48
CA TRP A 4 -13.82 -2.99 -4.49
C TRP A 4 -12.94 -1.87 -5.04
N VAL A 5 -13.01 -1.57 -6.34
CA VAL A 5 -12.23 -0.47 -6.94
C VAL A 5 -12.51 0.83 -6.19
N GLY A 6 -11.44 1.56 -5.85
CA GLY A 6 -11.49 2.81 -5.09
C GLY A 6 -11.75 2.65 -3.58
N ARG A 7 -12.07 1.45 -3.09
CA ARG A 7 -12.23 1.16 -1.65
C ARG A 7 -10.86 1.04 -0.96
N VAL A 8 -10.86 1.24 0.34
CA VAL A 8 -9.67 1.15 1.20
C VAL A 8 -9.57 -0.23 1.84
N ALA A 9 -8.38 -0.82 1.81
CA ALA A 9 -8.04 -2.05 2.52
C ALA A 9 -6.85 -1.82 3.47
N LEU A 10 -6.98 -2.30 4.71
CA LEU A 10 -5.88 -2.37 5.67
C LEU A 10 -5.17 -3.73 5.55
N VAL A 11 -3.85 -3.72 5.37
CA VAL A 11 -3.02 -4.92 5.37
C VAL A 11 -2.04 -4.86 6.52
N THR A 12 -2.19 -5.78 7.48
CA THR A 12 -1.21 -6.01 8.54
C THR A 12 -0.12 -6.97 8.06
N GLY A 13 1.11 -6.78 8.50
CA GLY A 13 2.26 -7.53 7.99
C GLY A 13 2.62 -7.19 6.53
N ALA A 14 2.37 -5.96 6.11
CA ALA A 14 2.53 -5.53 4.71
C ALA A 14 3.99 -5.46 4.21
N SER A 15 4.98 -5.60 5.10
CA SER A 15 6.40 -5.39 4.76
C SER A 15 7.00 -6.51 3.92
N VAL A 16 6.64 -7.77 4.17
CA VAL A 16 7.25 -8.95 3.54
C VAL A 16 6.25 -10.09 3.31
N GLY A 17 6.70 -11.14 2.60
CA GLY A 17 5.95 -12.39 2.43
C GLY A 17 4.54 -12.21 1.86
N THR A 18 3.57 -12.91 2.45
CA THR A 18 2.18 -12.91 2.00
C THR A 18 1.52 -11.55 2.11
N GLY A 19 1.75 -10.80 3.20
CA GLY A 19 1.16 -9.47 3.38
C GLY A 19 1.63 -8.51 2.29
N ALA A 20 2.93 -8.52 1.96
CA ALA A 20 3.46 -7.76 0.83
C ALA A 20 2.85 -8.18 -0.52
N ALA A 21 2.68 -9.48 -0.76
CA ALA A 21 2.06 -9.98 -1.98
C ALA A 21 0.59 -9.54 -2.12
N ILE A 22 -0.17 -9.61 -1.02
CA ILE A 22 -1.56 -9.13 -0.96
C ILE A 22 -1.62 -7.64 -1.23
N THR A 23 -0.81 -6.83 -0.54
CA THR A 23 -0.73 -5.37 -0.75
C THR A 23 -0.54 -5.04 -2.24
N ARG A 24 0.43 -5.66 -2.90
CA ARG A 24 0.67 -5.45 -4.34
C ARG A 24 -0.52 -5.86 -5.21
N ALA A 25 -1.18 -6.98 -4.88
CA ALA A 25 -2.34 -7.45 -5.62
C ALA A 25 -3.54 -6.49 -5.47
N LEU A 26 -3.81 -5.99 -4.26
CA LEU A 26 -4.92 -5.07 -4.00
C LEU A 26 -4.73 -3.75 -4.75
N VAL A 27 -3.51 -3.17 -4.71
CA VAL A 27 -3.18 -1.95 -5.47
C VAL A 27 -3.38 -2.16 -6.98
N LYS A 28 -2.89 -3.27 -7.54
CA LYS A 28 -3.07 -3.61 -8.96
C LYS A 28 -4.53 -3.72 -9.39
N HIS A 29 -5.42 -4.10 -8.47
CA HIS A 29 -6.86 -4.19 -8.72
C HIS A 29 -7.61 -2.87 -8.42
N GLY A 30 -6.89 -1.76 -8.24
CA GLY A 30 -7.48 -0.43 -8.08
C GLY A 30 -7.98 -0.12 -6.67
N LEU A 31 -7.52 -0.86 -5.66
CA LEU A 31 -7.81 -0.53 -4.27
C LEU A 31 -6.78 0.46 -3.72
N LYS A 32 -7.28 1.28 -2.81
CA LYS A 32 -6.48 2.08 -1.89
C LYS A 32 -5.99 1.17 -0.76
N VAL A 33 -4.69 1.16 -0.43
CA VAL A 33 -4.16 0.23 0.58
C VAL A 33 -3.38 0.95 1.67
N VAL A 34 -3.78 0.71 2.91
CA VAL A 34 -3.09 1.11 4.15
C VAL A 34 -2.20 -0.06 4.59
N GLY A 35 -0.89 0.14 4.66
CA GLY A 35 0.07 -0.89 5.06
C GLY A 35 0.54 -0.70 6.50
N CYS A 36 0.40 -1.72 7.34
CA CYS A 36 0.87 -1.72 8.72
C CYS A 36 1.91 -2.83 8.95
N ALA A 37 3.11 -2.44 9.38
CA ALA A 37 4.15 -3.33 9.88
C ALA A 37 5.24 -2.53 10.61
N ARG A 38 6.00 -3.22 11.46
CA ARG A 38 7.06 -2.66 12.33
C ARG A 38 8.24 -1.98 11.62
N ASN A 39 8.39 -2.18 10.31
CA ASN A 39 9.52 -1.64 9.54
C ASN A 39 9.00 -0.89 8.33
N VAL A 40 8.89 0.42 8.51
CA VAL A 40 8.41 1.38 7.51
C VAL A 40 9.21 1.29 6.20
N GLN A 41 10.54 1.17 6.28
CA GLN A 41 11.39 1.16 5.09
C GLN A 41 11.11 -0.06 4.18
N GLN A 42 10.80 -1.22 4.77
CA GLN A 42 10.42 -2.41 4.00
C GLN A 42 9.04 -2.28 3.35
N ILE A 43 8.09 -1.59 3.99
CA ILE A 43 6.77 -1.31 3.42
C ILE A 43 6.92 -0.38 2.21
N GLU A 44 7.70 0.70 2.33
CA GLU A 44 7.94 1.62 1.23
C GLU A 44 8.57 0.95 0.01
N MET A 45 9.60 0.11 0.20
CA MET A 45 10.21 -0.64 -0.89
C MET A 45 9.20 -1.56 -1.58
N THR A 46 8.37 -2.25 -0.81
CA THR A 46 7.31 -3.13 -1.33
C THR A 46 6.33 -2.37 -2.23
N LEU A 47 6.02 -1.11 -1.89
CA LEU A 47 5.03 -0.28 -2.57
C LEU A 47 5.59 0.40 -3.82
N LYS A 48 6.83 0.91 -3.75
CA LYS A 48 7.57 1.49 -4.89
C LYS A 48 7.65 0.50 -6.06
N ILE A 49 7.79 -0.79 -5.78
CA ILE A 49 7.86 -1.86 -6.79
C ILE A 49 6.50 -2.11 -7.46
N SER A 50 5.38 -1.98 -6.74
CA SER A 50 4.04 -2.19 -7.32
C SER A 50 3.48 -1.01 -8.12
N ALA A 51 4.04 0.18 -7.92
CA ALA A 51 3.52 1.44 -8.44
C ALA A 51 4.21 1.92 -9.74
N LEU A 52 4.82 1.04 -10.55
CA LEU A 52 5.37 1.40 -11.87
C LEU A 52 4.25 1.72 -12.90
N ARG A 53 3.53 2.80 -12.64
CA ARG A 53 3.15 3.86 -13.60
C ARG A 53 3.71 5.14 -12.99
N GLU A 54 4.40 5.97 -13.76
CA GLU A 54 5.26 7.10 -13.34
C GLU A 54 4.64 8.17 -12.38
N GLU A 55 3.42 7.99 -11.90
CA GLU A 55 2.70 9.01 -11.14
C GLU A 55 2.10 8.41 -9.86
N ALA A 56 2.93 8.26 -8.83
CA ALA A 56 2.59 8.39 -7.40
C ALA A 56 3.72 7.80 -6.55
N LEU A 57 4.33 8.61 -5.68
CA LEU A 57 4.09 8.56 -4.24
C LEU A 57 5.23 9.32 -3.54
N GLU A 58 5.00 10.60 -3.24
CA GLU A 58 5.78 11.30 -2.22
C GLU A 58 5.30 10.75 -0.86
N VAL A 59 6.11 9.87 -0.26
CA VAL A 59 5.80 9.26 1.04
C VAL A 59 6.16 10.29 2.11
N SER A 60 5.20 11.16 2.46
CA SER A 60 5.35 12.01 3.63
C SER A 60 4.03 12.14 4.40
N GLY A 61 4.08 11.77 5.67
CA GLY A 61 3.18 12.27 6.70
C GLY A 61 1.69 11.87 6.65
N PRO A 62 0.92 12.23 7.70
CA PRO A 62 -0.41 11.72 8.00
C PRO A 62 -1.50 12.43 7.19
N ASN A 63 -1.45 12.36 5.86
CA ASN A 63 -2.46 12.98 5.00
C ASN A 63 -3.19 11.99 4.08
N VAL A 64 -4.51 12.12 4.09
CA VAL A 64 -5.54 11.15 3.73
C VAL A 64 -5.81 11.05 2.22
N GLU A 65 -5.08 11.81 1.40
CA GLU A 65 -5.31 11.89 -0.05
C GLU A 65 -4.55 10.82 -0.85
N ASN A 66 -3.45 10.30 -0.32
CA ASN A 66 -2.72 9.17 -0.89
C ASN A 66 -2.76 7.98 0.08
N PRO A 67 -3.36 6.84 -0.29
CA PRO A 67 -3.98 5.95 0.69
C PRO A 67 -3.05 5.05 1.50
N ILE A 68 -1.74 5.21 1.42
CA ILE A 68 -0.82 4.40 2.22
C ILE A 68 -0.57 5.14 3.52
N ILE A 69 -1.47 4.94 4.48
CA ILE A 69 -1.26 5.35 5.86
C ILE A 69 -0.34 4.29 6.50
N MET A 70 0.77 4.72 7.10
CA MET A 70 1.69 3.86 7.84
C MET A 70 1.39 4.01 9.34
N ILE A 71 1.01 2.92 9.99
CA ILE A 71 0.85 2.86 11.44
C ILE A 71 1.93 1.90 11.94
N ASP A 72 2.80 2.43 12.82
CA ASP A 72 3.78 1.67 13.61
C ASP A 72 3.07 0.68 14.55
#